data_AF-A0A955NS06-F1
#
_entry.id   AF-A0A955NS06-F1
#
_cell.length_a   1.000
_cell.length_b   1.000
_cell.length_c   1.000
_cell.angle_alpha   90.00
_cell.angle_beta   90.00
_cell.angle_gamma   90.00
#
_symmetry.space_group_name_H-M   'P 1'
#
loop_
_entity.id
_entity.type
_entity.pdbx_description
1 polymer ?
#
loop_
_entity_poly.entity_id
_entity_poly.type
_entity_poly.pdbx_seq_one_letter_code
_entity_poly.pdbx_strand_id
1 'polypeptide(L)'
;MKRRAFIHSSIAAPAYLAVESRGESEAGAPSAGKRSALIKNGMIAEMPLEKVLERYRYDLFEDFLPFMDRHVIDHELGGFMCNTDRHGNNLTQDKSSWYEGRGIWVYSTLYNQFEPKDEYLEVAKKSVDFNLKTEPKNSNECWPRQISREGEPLSTPCDDIYGDIFIAEGFAEYAEASGDRAYR
;
A
#
# COMPACT_ATOMS: atom_id res chain seq x y z
N MET A 1 12.08 -4.69 -20.46
CA MET A 1 12.36 -3.58 -19.52
C MET A 1 12.54 -4.18 -18.13
N LYS A 2 13.75 -4.17 -17.57
CA LYS A 2 14.01 -4.67 -16.21
C LYS A 2 14.07 -3.47 -15.26
N ARG A 3 13.11 -3.35 -14.33
CA ARG A 3 13.14 -2.33 -13.29
C ARG A 3 12.88 -2.98 -11.93
N ARG A 4 13.80 -2.68 -11.00
CA ARG A 4 13.79 -2.91 -9.55
C ARG A 4 14.20 -4.31 -9.08
N ALA A 5 15.52 -4.47 -8.90
CA ALA A 5 16.06 -5.37 -7.89
C ALA A 5 16.23 -4.56 -6.60
N PHE A 6 15.38 -4.80 -5.60
CA PHE A 6 15.56 -4.27 -4.26
C PHE A 6 16.12 -5.41 -3.40
N ILE A 7 17.36 -5.23 -2.93
CA ILE A 7 18.16 -6.10 -2.05
C ILE A 7 18.66 -7.42 -2.67
N HIS A 8 19.82 -7.35 -3.33
CA HIS A 8 20.81 -8.43 -3.27
C HIS A 8 22.12 -7.87 -2.72
N SER A 9 22.49 -8.28 -1.50
CA SER A 9 23.82 -8.11 -0.96
C SER A 9 24.77 -9.09 -1.64
N SER A 10 25.69 -8.61 -2.47
CA SER A 10 26.86 -9.38 -2.91
C SER A 10 28.02 -8.43 -3.19
N ILE A 11 29.13 -8.71 -2.53
CA ILE A 11 30.38 -7.94 -2.49
C ILE A 11 31.16 -8.16 -3.79
N ALA A 12 31.54 -7.08 -4.49
CA ALA A 12 32.76 -7.01 -5.31
C ALA A 12 33.06 -5.54 -5.71
N ALA A 13 34.31 -5.11 -5.48
CA ALA A 13 34.85 -3.78 -5.77
C ALA A 13 35.55 -3.75 -7.16
N PRO A 14 36.11 -2.62 -7.65
CA PRO A 14 35.63 -1.90 -8.84
C PRO A 14 36.61 -1.94 -10.03
N ALA A 15 36.14 -1.54 -11.22
CA ALA A 15 37.00 -1.15 -12.34
C ALA A 15 36.56 0.21 -12.89
N TYR A 16 37.47 1.18 -12.77
CA TYR A 16 37.39 2.55 -13.29
C TYR A 16 37.42 2.58 -14.81
N LEU A 17 36.64 3.48 -15.42
CA LEU A 17 37.02 4.18 -16.65
C LEU A 17 36.39 5.58 -16.64
N ALA A 18 37.25 6.59 -16.67
CA ALA A 18 36.93 8.01 -16.65
C ALA A 18 36.60 8.53 -18.05
N VAL A 19 35.56 9.35 -18.15
CA VAL A 19 35.40 10.37 -19.20
C VAL A 19 34.81 11.61 -18.53
N GLU A 20 35.62 12.66 -18.43
CA GLU A 20 35.22 14.01 -18.04
C GLU A 20 34.65 14.75 -19.26
N SER A 21 33.54 15.48 -19.06
CA SER A 21 33.32 16.80 -19.69
C SER A 21 31.99 17.43 -19.25
N ARG A 22 32.12 18.46 -18.41
CA ARG A 22 31.36 19.73 -18.35
C ARG A 22 29.85 19.71 -18.15
N GLY A 23 29.45 20.25 -17.00
CA GLY A 23 28.12 20.78 -16.75
C GLY A 23 27.87 20.92 -15.25
N GLU A 24 28.38 21.98 -14.62
CA GLU A 24 28.02 22.34 -13.26
C GLU A 24 26.53 22.73 -13.21
N SER A 25 25.72 21.85 -12.61
CA SER A 25 24.56 22.25 -11.83
C SER A 25 24.49 21.30 -10.64
N GLU A 26 24.99 21.73 -9.48
CA GLU A 26 24.87 21.01 -8.22
C GLU A 26 23.39 21.01 -7.77
N ALA A 27 22.60 20.11 -8.35
CA ALA A 27 21.41 19.60 -7.69
C ALA A 27 21.88 18.58 -6.66
N GLY A 28 22.05 19.05 -5.41
CA GLY A 28 22.55 18.27 -4.30
C GLY A 28 21.87 16.91 -4.19
N ALA A 29 22.66 15.84 -4.36
CA ALA A 29 22.25 14.50 -3.98
C ALA A 29 21.79 14.52 -2.51
N PRO A 30 20.66 13.90 -2.15
CA PRO A 30 20.27 13.82 -0.74
C PRO A 30 21.38 13.10 0.02
N SER A 31 22.00 13.82 0.96
CA SER A 31 23.17 13.35 1.68
C SER A 31 22.88 12.00 2.34
N ALA A 32 23.66 10.98 1.98
CA ALA A 32 23.70 9.70 2.69
C ALA A 32 24.09 9.85 4.18
N GLY A 33 24.54 11.05 4.59
CA GLY A 33 25.00 11.38 5.94
C GLY A 33 23.94 11.41 7.04
N LYS A 34 22.63 11.36 6.74
CA LYS A 34 21.59 11.33 7.78
C LYS A 34 21.12 9.93 8.19
N ARG A 35 21.34 8.89 7.38
CA ARG A 35 20.94 7.51 7.74
C ARG A 35 21.77 6.94 8.89
N SER A 36 23.04 7.34 8.97
CA SER A 36 24.00 6.85 9.96
C SER A 36 23.71 7.33 11.40
N ALA A 37 23.11 8.51 11.57
CA ALA A 37 22.90 9.09 12.90
C ALA A 37 21.78 8.41 13.72
N LEU A 38 20.83 7.74 13.04
CA LEU A 38 19.68 7.09 13.66
C LEU A 38 20.00 5.67 14.18
N ILE A 39 21.01 5.02 13.61
CA ILE A 39 21.45 3.68 13.99
C ILE A 39 22.79 3.81 14.71
N LYS A 40 22.75 4.16 16.00
CA LYS A 40 23.96 4.11 16.83
C LYS A 40 24.18 2.65 17.23
N ASN A 41 25.29 2.06 16.79
CA ASN A 41 25.69 0.69 17.16
C ASN A 41 24.65 -0.40 16.87
N GLY A 42 23.84 -0.26 15.80
CA GLY A 42 22.78 -1.22 15.49
C GLY A 42 21.51 -1.08 16.34
N MET A 43 21.35 0.03 17.06
CA MET A 43 20.21 0.28 17.94
C MET A 43 19.27 1.35 17.37
N ILE A 44 17.97 1.17 17.57
CA ILE A 44 16.91 2.17 17.29
C ILE A 44 16.12 2.36 18.60
N ALA A 45 16.00 3.61 19.06
CA ALA A 45 15.28 3.95 20.31
C ALA A 45 15.69 3.08 21.51
N GLU A 46 17.01 2.88 21.69
CA GLU A 46 17.60 2.04 22.75
C GLU A 46 17.28 0.54 22.67
N MET A 47 16.74 0.06 21.55
CA MET A 47 16.51 -1.37 21.29
C MET A 47 17.40 -1.90 20.15
N PRO A 48 17.89 -3.15 20.21
CA PRO A 48 18.59 -3.79 19.10
C PRO A 48 17.69 -3.86 17.86
N LEU A 49 18.25 -3.66 16.67
CA LEU A 49 17.52 -3.69 15.40
C LEU A 49 16.74 -5.00 15.23
N GLU A 50 17.30 -6.12 15.65
CA GLU A 50 16.66 -7.44 15.60
C GLU A 50 15.38 -7.47 16.45
N LYS A 51 15.40 -6.84 17.62
CA LYS A 51 14.21 -6.74 18.49
C LYS A 51 13.15 -5.82 17.94
N VAL A 52 13.55 -4.73 17.30
CA VAL A 52 12.62 -3.84 16.60
C VAL A 52 11.97 -4.57 15.42
N LEU A 53 12.74 -5.33 14.65
CA LEU A 53 12.23 -6.14 13.54
C LEU A 53 11.27 -7.23 14.02
N GLU A 54 11.63 -8.00 15.05
CA GLU A 54 10.76 -9.00 15.68
C GLU A 54 9.43 -8.37 16.10
N ARG A 55 9.47 -7.19 16.72
CA ARG A 55 8.27 -6.47 17.16
C ARG A 55 7.37 -6.07 15.99
N TYR A 56 7.91 -5.44 14.93
CA TYR A 56 7.09 -5.05 13.78
C TYR A 56 6.52 -6.25 13.02
N ARG A 57 7.25 -7.37 12.95
CA ARG A 57 6.72 -8.61 12.37
C ARG A 57 5.53 -9.14 13.18
N TYR A 58 5.65 -9.17 14.50
CA TYR A 58 4.54 -9.55 15.37
C TYR A 58 3.35 -8.60 15.20
N ASP A 59 3.58 -7.30 15.31
CA ASP A 59 2.52 -6.29 15.23
C ASP A 59 1.78 -6.35 13.88
N LEU A 60 2.48 -6.65 12.78
CA LEU A 60 1.85 -6.80 11.46
C LEU A 60 1.09 -8.12 11.32
N PHE A 61 1.78 -9.27 11.50
CA PHE A 61 1.25 -10.58 11.11
C PHE A 61 0.43 -11.27 12.19
N GLU A 62 0.71 -11.00 13.46
CA GLU A 62 0.07 -11.68 14.59
C GLU A 62 -1.00 -10.82 15.29
N ASP A 63 -1.03 -9.51 15.03
CA ASP A 63 -1.98 -8.57 15.64
C ASP A 63 -2.82 -7.82 14.60
N PHE A 64 -2.20 -6.95 13.79
CA PHE A 64 -2.91 -6.06 12.88
C PHE A 64 -3.67 -6.79 11.75
N LEU A 65 -3.01 -7.67 11.00
CA LEU A 65 -3.68 -8.38 9.89
C LEU A 65 -4.81 -9.30 10.39
N PRO A 66 -4.64 -10.10 11.46
CA PRO A 66 -5.75 -10.86 12.05
C PRO A 66 -6.93 -9.99 12.51
N PHE A 67 -6.67 -8.79 13.05
CA PHE A 67 -7.73 -7.84 13.40
C PHE A 67 -8.46 -7.33 12.15
N MET A 68 -7.71 -6.93 11.12
CA MET A 68 -8.27 -6.44 9.85
C MET A 68 -9.15 -7.52 9.20
N ASP A 69 -8.65 -8.75 9.12
CA ASP A 69 -9.36 -9.89 8.53
C ASP A 69 -10.69 -10.19 9.24
N ARG A 70 -10.68 -10.12 10.58
CA ARG A 70 -11.86 -10.46 11.37
C ARG A 70 -12.92 -9.36 11.41
N HIS A 71 -12.52 -8.09 11.41
CA HIS A 71 -13.41 -7.00 11.78
C HIS A 71 -13.59 -5.93 10.70
N VAL A 72 -12.59 -5.74 9.84
CA VAL A 72 -12.57 -4.63 8.88
C VAL A 72 -12.88 -5.10 7.47
N ILE A 73 -12.34 -6.24 7.04
CA ILE A 73 -12.56 -6.76 5.69
C ILE A 73 -14.00 -7.23 5.55
N ASP A 74 -14.70 -6.70 4.55
CA ASP A 74 -16.01 -7.20 4.17
C ASP A 74 -15.86 -8.39 3.22
N HIS A 75 -15.76 -9.58 3.81
CA HIS A 75 -15.62 -10.83 3.05
C HIS A 75 -16.83 -11.16 2.16
N GLU A 76 -18.00 -10.56 2.44
CA GLU A 76 -19.24 -10.81 1.71
C GLU A 76 -19.35 -9.91 0.47
N LEU A 77 -19.18 -8.60 0.64
CA LEU A 77 -19.40 -7.61 -0.43
C LEU A 77 -18.12 -6.98 -0.99
N GLY A 78 -16.97 -7.26 -0.38
CA GLY A 78 -15.69 -6.65 -0.72
C GLY A 78 -15.49 -5.28 -0.11
N GLY A 79 -14.23 -4.86 0.01
CA GLY A 79 -13.83 -3.59 0.60
C GLY A 79 -13.61 -3.63 2.12
N PHE A 80 -13.46 -2.45 2.72
CA PHE A 80 -12.94 -2.26 4.08
C PHE A 80 -13.84 -1.33 4.90
N MET A 81 -14.47 -1.87 5.94
CA MET A 81 -15.33 -1.14 6.89
C MET A 81 -14.49 -0.45 7.97
N CYS A 82 -13.58 0.45 7.60
CA CYS A 82 -12.54 0.99 8.51
C CYS A 82 -13.06 1.81 9.71
N ASN A 83 -14.35 2.13 9.79
CA ASN A 83 -14.96 2.76 10.96
C ASN A 83 -15.26 1.70 12.05
N THR A 84 -14.21 0.96 12.45
CA THR A 84 -14.24 -0.08 13.47
C THR A 84 -13.58 0.44 14.75
N ASP A 85 -14.19 0.19 15.90
CA ASP A 85 -13.59 0.51 17.19
C ASP A 85 -12.48 -0.50 17.58
N ARG A 86 -11.78 -0.20 18.68
CA ARG A 86 -10.68 -1.05 19.19
C ARG A 86 -11.08 -2.47 19.58
N HIS A 87 -12.37 -2.72 19.77
CA HIS A 87 -12.90 -4.03 20.16
C HIS A 87 -13.42 -4.81 18.95
N GLY A 88 -13.30 -4.25 17.74
CA GLY A 88 -13.77 -4.88 16.52
C GLY A 88 -15.25 -4.63 16.21
N ASN A 89 -15.90 -3.68 16.88
CA ASN A 89 -17.27 -3.30 16.57
C ASN A 89 -17.29 -2.26 15.45
N ASN A 90 -18.04 -2.54 14.38
CA ASN A 90 -18.25 -1.57 13.30
C ASN A 90 -19.24 -0.50 13.75
N LEU A 91 -18.77 0.74 13.85
CA LEU A 91 -19.58 1.92 14.16
C LEU A 91 -20.48 2.29 12.98
N THR A 92 -19.99 2.04 11.77
CA THR A 92 -20.75 1.99 10.51
C THR A 92 -20.12 0.95 9.59
N GLN A 93 -20.90 0.46 8.62
CA GLN A 93 -20.42 -0.41 7.55
C GLN A 93 -20.08 0.36 6.27
N ASP A 94 -20.18 1.68 6.30
CA ASP A 94 -19.80 2.55 5.19
C ASP A 94 -18.30 2.43 4.90
N LYS A 95 -17.98 2.53 3.62
CA LYS A 95 -16.63 2.43 3.06
C LYS A 95 -16.20 3.79 2.53
N SER A 96 -14.90 3.96 2.33
CA SER A 96 -14.34 5.19 1.78
C SER A 96 -13.33 4.86 0.70
N SER A 97 -13.43 5.55 -0.43
CA SER A 97 -12.48 5.44 -1.55
C SER A 97 -11.00 5.58 -1.11
N TRP A 98 -10.73 6.38 -0.07
CA TRP A 98 -9.39 6.52 0.50
C TRP A 98 -8.87 5.22 1.11
N TYR A 99 -9.70 4.52 1.89
CA TYR A 99 -9.30 3.28 2.53
C TYR A 99 -9.34 2.10 1.57
N GLU A 100 -10.30 2.10 0.63
CA GLU A 100 -10.40 1.10 -0.42
C GLU A 100 -9.11 1.01 -1.23
N GLY A 101 -8.66 2.11 -1.85
CA GLY A 101 -7.45 2.11 -2.67
C GLY A 101 -6.20 1.68 -1.91
N ARG A 102 -6.05 2.17 -0.66
CA ARG A 102 -4.93 1.78 0.21
C ARG A 102 -5.00 0.32 0.62
N GLY A 103 -6.19 -0.20 0.90
CA GLY A 103 -6.38 -1.60 1.24
C GLY A 103 -6.03 -2.53 0.09
N ILE A 104 -6.47 -2.21 -1.14
CA ILE A 104 -6.05 -2.94 -2.35
C ILE A 104 -4.53 -2.96 -2.46
N TRP A 105 -3.89 -1.79 -2.30
CA TRP A 105 -2.43 -1.68 -2.36
C TRP A 105 -1.74 -2.54 -1.28
N VAL A 106 -2.19 -2.48 -0.02
CA VAL A 106 -1.61 -3.24 1.09
C VAL A 106 -1.69 -4.75 0.82
N TYR A 107 -2.86 -5.27 0.45
CA TYR A 107 -3.05 -6.72 0.25
C TYR A 107 -2.34 -7.22 -1.01
N SER A 108 -2.29 -6.41 -2.07
CA SER A 108 -1.49 -6.73 -3.26
C SER A 108 0.01 -6.71 -2.96
N THR A 109 0.47 -5.76 -2.13
CA THR A 109 1.86 -5.68 -1.67
C THR A 109 2.23 -6.87 -0.78
N LEU A 110 1.33 -7.31 0.11
CA LEU A 110 1.54 -8.50 0.93
C LEU A 110 1.76 -9.74 0.06
N TYR A 111 0.95 -9.90 -0.99
CA TYR A 111 1.12 -10.97 -1.98
C TYR A 111 2.46 -10.88 -2.72
N ASN A 112 2.82 -9.70 -3.23
CA ASN A 112 4.01 -9.49 -4.06
C ASN A 112 5.33 -9.58 -3.28
N GLN A 113 5.37 -9.02 -2.06
CA GLN A 113 6.63 -8.73 -1.36
C GLN A 113 6.88 -9.63 -0.16
N PHE A 114 5.85 -10.25 0.42
CA PHE A 114 5.99 -11.07 1.62
C PHE A 114 5.74 -12.54 1.34
N GLU A 115 4.52 -12.89 0.94
CA GLU A 115 4.14 -14.27 0.69
C GLU A 115 2.94 -14.32 -0.27
N PRO A 116 3.02 -15.08 -1.37
CA PRO A 116 1.94 -15.17 -2.36
C PRO A 116 0.79 -16.06 -1.84
N LYS A 117 0.04 -15.57 -0.86
CA LYS A 117 -1.16 -16.24 -0.34
C LYS A 117 -2.39 -15.84 -1.13
N ASP A 118 -3.15 -16.82 -1.61
CA ASP A 118 -4.40 -16.60 -2.36
C ASP A 118 -5.37 -15.70 -1.57
N GLU A 119 -5.42 -15.85 -0.24
CA GLU A 119 -6.24 -15.02 0.66
C GLU A 119 -5.98 -13.52 0.48
N TYR A 120 -4.72 -13.11 0.31
CA TYR A 120 -4.40 -11.69 0.10
C TYR A 120 -4.88 -11.20 -1.25
N LEU A 121 -4.71 -12.02 -2.29
CA LEU A 121 -5.14 -11.68 -3.64
C LEU A 121 -6.66 -11.60 -3.74
N GLU A 122 -7.37 -12.50 -3.07
CA GLU A 122 -8.84 -12.52 -2.99
C GLU A 122 -9.40 -11.28 -2.29
N VAL A 123 -8.79 -10.85 -1.18
CA VAL A 123 -9.17 -9.60 -0.49
C VAL A 123 -9.00 -8.40 -1.43
N ALA A 124 -7.83 -8.27 -2.05
CA ALA A 124 -7.55 -7.18 -2.98
C ALA A 124 -8.52 -7.20 -4.17
N LYS A 125 -8.76 -8.38 -4.75
CA LYS A 125 -9.70 -8.58 -5.86
C LYS A 125 -11.11 -8.13 -5.51
N LYS A 126 -11.65 -8.54 -4.35
CA LYS A 126 -13.00 -8.17 -3.94
C LYS A 126 -13.16 -6.66 -3.75
N SER A 127 -12.13 -5.98 -3.23
CA SER A 127 -12.14 -4.52 -3.12
C SER A 127 -12.01 -3.86 -4.50
N VAL A 128 -11.19 -4.36 -5.42
CA VAL A 128 -11.16 -3.90 -6.81
C VAL A 128 -12.55 -4.00 -7.46
N ASP A 129 -13.19 -5.16 -7.35
CA ASP A 129 -14.53 -5.40 -7.88
C ASP A 129 -15.59 -4.50 -7.21
N PHE A 130 -15.41 -4.14 -5.93
CA PHE A 130 -16.25 -3.16 -5.24
C PHE A 130 -16.07 -1.75 -5.84
N ASN A 131 -14.83 -1.28 -6.02
CA ASN A 131 -14.55 0.08 -6.50
C ASN A 131 -14.97 0.29 -7.96
N LEU A 132 -14.90 -0.76 -8.80
CA LEU A 132 -15.41 -0.71 -10.17
C LEU A 132 -16.93 -0.51 -10.22
N LYS A 133 -17.68 -1.04 -9.25
CA LYS A 133 -19.14 -0.82 -9.17
C LYS A 133 -19.48 0.61 -8.77
N THR A 134 -18.57 1.27 -8.06
CA THR A 134 -18.75 2.62 -7.51
C THR A 134 -18.12 3.70 -8.39
N GLU A 135 -17.63 3.33 -9.58
CA GLU A 135 -16.98 4.25 -10.53
C GLU A 135 -17.95 5.37 -10.95
N PRO A 136 -17.50 6.64 -10.90
CA PRO A 136 -18.30 7.77 -11.38
C PRO A 136 -18.71 7.59 -12.85
N LYS A 137 -19.97 7.88 -13.17
CA LYS A 137 -20.50 7.75 -14.55
C LYS A 137 -19.88 8.75 -15.52
N ASN A 138 -19.48 9.91 -15.01
CA ASN A 138 -18.86 10.98 -15.79
C ASN A 138 -17.36 10.97 -15.52
N SER A 139 -16.54 10.90 -16.57
CA SER A 139 -15.07 10.82 -16.47
C SER A 139 -14.39 12.03 -15.79
N ASN A 140 -15.13 13.12 -15.58
CA ASN A 140 -14.63 14.33 -14.92
C ASN A 140 -15.01 14.39 -13.43
N GLU A 141 -15.72 13.39 -12.92
CA GLU A 141 -16.10 13.28 -11.52
C GLU A 141 -15.12 12.35 -10.80
N CYS A 142 -14.70 12.76 -9.60
CA CYS A 142 -13.88 11.94 -8.71
C CYS A 142 -14.75 10.89 -8.01
N TRP A 143 -14.13 9.82 -7.49
CA TRP A 143 -14.85 8.83 -6.70
C TRP A 143 -15.55 9.49 -5.50
N PRO A 144 -16.76 9.03 -5.12
CA PRO A 144 -17.40 9.48 -3.90
C PRO A 144 -16.49 9.20 -2.69
N ARG A 145 -16.48 10.13 -1.74
CA ARG A 145 -15.67 9.98 -0.52
C ARG A 145 -16.22 8.88 0.38
N GLN A 146 -17.54 8.80 0.49
CA GLN A 146 -18.25 7.82 1.31
C GLN A 146 -19.19 7.00 0.45
N ILE A 147 -19.20 5.70 0.70
CA ILE A 147 -19.92 4.69 -0.07
C ILE A 147 -20.59 3.77 0.94
N SER A 148 -21.82 3.35 0.70
CA SER A 148 -22.50 2.38 1.54
C SER A 148 -21.78 1.03 1.45
N ARG A 149 -22.10 0.12 2.36
CA ARG A 149 -21.56 -1.24 2.33
C ARG A 149 -21.84 -1.94 0.99
N GLU A 150 -22.97 -1.64 0.37
CA GLU A 150 -23.48 -2.21 -0.88
C GLU A 150 -22.90 -1.55 -2.14
N GLY A 151 -22.24 -0.40 -2.01
CA GLY A 151 -21.64 0.32 -3.14
C GLY A 151 -22.41 1.57 -3.59
N GLU A 152 -23.39 2.05 -2.82
CA GLU A 152 -24.12 3.26 -3.18
C GLU A 152 -23.38 4.51 -2.69
N PRO A 153 -23.23 5.57 -3.51
CA PRO A 153 -22.57 6.80 -3.08
C PRO A 153 -23.38 7.48 -1.96
N LEU A 154 -22.76 7.70 -0.80
CA LEU A 154 -23.36 8.42 0.34
C LEU A 154 -23.00 9.90 0.35
N SER A 155 -22.00 10.30 -0.42
CA SER A 155 -21.62 11.69 -0.65
C SER A 155 -21.73 12.03 -2.13
N THR A 156 -21.84 13.31 -2.45
CA THR A 156 -21.55 13.77 -3.81
C THR A 156 -20.11 13.40 -4.21
N PRO A 157 -19.80 13.36 -5.51
CA PRO A 157 -18.43 13.26 -5.99
C PRO A 157 -17.53 14.23 -5.23
N CYS A 158 -16.32 13.77 -4.89
CA CYS A 158 -15.42 14.57 -4.07
C CYS A 158 -14.84 15.73 -4.90
N ASP A 159 -14.62 16.89 -4.26
CA ASP A 159 -13.95 18.04 -4.88
C ASP A 159 -12.41 17.89 -4.87
N ASP A 160 -11.90 16.76 -4.35
CA ASP A 160 -10.48 16.43 -4.30
C ASP A 160 -10.20 15.07 -4.95
N ILE A 161 -8.96 14.92 -5.45
CA ILE A 161 -8.51 13.78 -6.24
C ILE A 161 -7.89 12.65 -5.40
N TYR A 162 -7.92 12.72 -4.07
CA TYR A 162 -7.14 11.80 -3.25
C TYR A 162 -7.69 10.38 -3.29
N GLY A 163 -9.02 10.22 -3.31
CA GLY A 163 -9.66 8.90 -3.45
C GLY A 163 -9.21 8.22 -4.74
N ASP A 164 -9.30 8.93 -5.85
CA ASP A 164 -8.91 8.50 -7.18
C ASP A 164 -7.43 8.10 -7.25
N ILE A 165 -6.52 8.89 -6.65
CA ILE A 165 -5.10 8.56 -6.60
C ILE A 165 -4.87 7.24 -5.84
N PHE A 166 -5.50 7.05 -4.68
CA PHE A 166 -5.32 5.81 -3.91
C PHE A 166 -5.91 4.61 -4.63
N ILE A 167 -7.06 4.75 -5.29
CA ILE A 167 -7.66 3.69 -6.10
C ILE A 167 -6.74 3.32 -7.26
N ALA A 168 -6.20 4.32 -7.98
CA ALA A 168 -5.27 4.08 -9.07
C ALA A 168 -3.98 3.38 -8.60
N GLU A 169 -3.41 3.79 -7.46
CA GLU A 169 -2.25 3.13 -6.86
C GLU A 169 -2.55 1.68 -6.45
N GLY A 170 -3.72 1.45 -5.85
CA GLY A 170 -4.17 0.11 -5.50
C GLY A 170 -4.35 -0.79 -6.72
N PHE A 171 -5.02 -0.29 -7.76
CA PHE A 171 -5.25 -1.03 -9.01
C PHE A 171 -3.93 -1.38 -9.69
N ALA A 172 -2.97 -0.46 -9.73
CA ALA A 172 -1.66 -0.72 -10.33
C ALA A 172 -0.89 -1.83 -9.60
N GLU A 173 -0.90 -1.84 -8.26
CA GLU A 173 -0.24 -2.90 -7.48
C GLU A 173 -0.97 -4.24 -7.63
N TYR A 174 -2.32 -4.23 -7.67
CA TYR A 174 -3.13 -5.42 -7.91
C TYR A 174 -2.91 -6.01 -9.31
N ALA A 175 -2.77 -5.16 -10.33
CA ALA A 175 -2.47 -5.60 -11.70
C ALA A 175 -1.15 -6.37 -11.77
N GLU A 176 -0.15 -5.94 -11.01
CA GLU A 176 1.12 -6.66 -10.91
C GLU A 176 0.97 -7.96 -10.10
N ALA A 177 0.23 -7.94 -8.99
CA ALA A 177 0.01 -9.13 -8.14
C ALA A 177 -0.78 -10.24 -8.84
N SER A 178 -1.88 -9.88 -9.51
CA SER A 178 -2.75 -10.81 -10.23
C SER A 178 -2.19 -11.22 -11.59
N GLY A 179 -1.30 -10.41 -12.17
CA GLY A 179 -0.88 -10.54 -13.57
C GLY A 179 -1.95 -10.12 -14.58
N ASP A 180 -3.10 -9.59 -14.12
CA ASP A 180 -4.18 -9.12 -14.98
C ASP A 180 -3.83 -7.78 -15.62
N ARG A 181 -3.78 -7.78 -16.95
CA ARG A 181 -3.43 -6.60 -17.74
C ARG A 181 -4.58 -5.60 -17.90
N ALA A 182 -5.81 -5.98 -17.56
CA ALA A 182 -6.95 -5.06 -17.64
C ALA A 182 -6.82 -3.86 -16.69
N TYR A 183 -6.00 -3.99 -15.64
CA TYR A 183 -5.78 -2.99 -14.60
C TYR A 183 -4.44 -2.23 -14.70
N ARG A 184 -3.66 -2.43 -15.78
CA ARG A 184 -2.35 -1.81 -15.99
C ARG A 184 -2.38 -0.47 -16.72
#